data_AF-A0A2V8ECQ0-F1
#
_entry.id   AF-A0A2V8ECQ0-F1
#
_cell.length_a   1.000
_cell.length_b   1.000
_cell.length_c   1.000
_cell.angle_alpha   90.00
_cell.angle_beta   90.00
_cell.angle_gamma   90.00
#
_symmetry.space_group_name_H-M   'P 1'
#
loop_
_entity.id
_entity.type
_entity.pdbx_description
1 polymer ?
#
loop_
_entity_poly.entity_id
_entity_poly.type
_entity_poly.pdbx_seq_one_letter_code
_entity_poly.pdbx_strand_id
1 'polypeptide(L)'
;MAMTPREQVEYSELRATIRERGTARVWVFVVGMAAWGALATATSALAATPVATLLPLLVVASAFEAVFALHVGVERIGRYLQAFYETEGSGPRWEHAAMGFGRPRGAVGPGALFFTPFLLAALVNLIPALVVEPTRAELIFIVGAHALFVLRLLAARQGARQQRTIDLARFQEIKNARQP
;
A
#
# COMPACT_ATOMS: atom_id res chain seq x y z
N MET A 1 -13.78 31.38 6.55
CA MET A 1 -15.20 31.13 6.23
C MET A 1 -15.62 29.87 6.98
N ALA A 2 -16.77 29.89 7.67
CA ALA A 2 -17.28 28.68 8.31
C ALA A 2 -17.78 27.69 7.24
N MET A 3 -17.51 26.40 7.41
CA MET A 3 -18.03 25.35 6.52
C MET A 3 -19.56 25.39 6.53
N THR A 4 -20.17 25.24 5.36
CA THR A 4 -21.61 25.01 5.24
C THR A 4 -22.00 23.66 5.85
N PRO A 5 -23.27 23.45 6.25
CA PRO A 5 -23.71 22.15 6.77
C PRO A 5 -23.44 20.99 5.82
N ARG A 6 -23.58 21.22 4.50
CA ARG A 6 -23.27 20.23 3.47
C ARG A 6 -21.79 19.87 3.43
N GLU A 7 -20.91 20.87 3.47
CA GLU A 7 -19.46 20.67 3.50
C GLU A 7 -19.00 19.95 4.77
N GLN A 8 -19.67 20.21 5.90
CA GLN A 8 -19.38 19.53 7.15
C GLN A 8 -19.71 18.03 7.07
N VAL A 9 -20.85 17.67 6.47
CA VAL A 9 -21.24 16.26 6.23
C VAL A 9 -20.25 15.58 5.27
N GLU A 10 -19.93 16.22 4.14
CA GLU A 10 -18.96 15.68 3.19
C GLU A 10 -17.59 15.46 3.85
N TYR A 11 -17.11 16.43 4.62
CA TYR A 11 -15.86 16.31 5.37
C TYR A 11 -15.89 15.14 6.35
N SER A 12 -16.97 14.96 7.12
CA SER A 12 -17.09 13.86 8.08
C SER A 12 -17.10 12.49 7.41
N GLU A 13 -17.83 12.34 6.30
CA GLU A 13 -17.91 11.08 5.55
C GLU A 13 -16.57 10.69 4.92
N LEU A 14 -15.84 11.67 4.39
CA LEU A 14 -14.50 11.43 3.83
C LEU A 14 -13.49 11.03 4.92
N ARG A 15 -13.56 11.64 6.11
CA ARG A 15 -12.74 11.22 7.27
C ARG A 15 -13.12 9.83 7.77
N ALA A 16 -14.41 9.50 7.79
CA ALA A 16 -14.89 8.16 8.13
C ALA A 16 -14.34 7.11 7.13
N THR A 17 -14.37 7.41 5.84
CA THR A 17 -13.82 6.55 4.78
C THR A 17 -12.31 6.34 4.93
N ILE A 18 -11.55 7.39 5.26
CA ILE A 18 -10.11 7.28 5.54
C ILE A 18 -9.86 6.30 6.70
N ARG A 19 -10.63 6.43 7.79
CA ARG A 19 -10.51 5.55 8.96
C ARG A 19 -10.82 4.10 8.60
N GLU A 20 -11.94 3.86 7.93
CA GLU A 20 -12.38 2.52 7.53
C GLU A 20 -11.35 1.83 6.65
N ARG A 21 -10.90 2.50 5.58
CA ARG A 21 -9.89 1.95 4.67
C ARG A 21 -8.53 1.78 5.34
N GLY A 22 -8.18 2.66 6.28
CA GLY A 22 -6.98 2.54 7.11
C GLY A 22 -6.98 1.25 7.93
N THR A 23 -8.11 0.93 8.58
CA THR A 23 -8.30 -0.31 9.32
C THR A 23 -8.33 -1.53 8.39
N ALA A 24 -9.07 -1.46 7.29
CA ALA A 24 -9.16 -2.54 6.30
C ALA A 24 -7.78 -2.94 5.76
N ARG A 25 -6.90 -1.95 5.49
CA ARG A 25 -5.53 -2.19 5.02
C ARG A 25 -4.73 -3.07 6.00
N VAL A 26 -4.86 -2.83 7.30
CA VAL A 26 -4.17 -3.63 8.33
C VAL A 26 -4.70 -5.06 8.36
N TRP A 27 -6.03 -5.22 8.29
CA TRP A 27 -6.64 -6.56 8.25
C TRP A 27 -6.27 -7.35 6.99
N VAL A 28 -6.30 -6.73 5.82
CA VAL A 28 -5.87 -7.35 4.57
C VAL A 28 -4.42 -7.81 4.65
N PHE A 29 -3.54 -7.00 5.26
CA PHE A 29 -2.15 -7.40 5.50
C PHE A 29 -2.06 -8.64 6.41
N VAL A 30 -2.75 -8.63 7.56
CA VAL A 30 -2.71 -9.74 8.53
C VAL A 30 -3.26 -11.04 7.92
N VAL A 31 -4.44 -10.96 7.30
CA VAL A 31 -5.08 -12.12 6.65
C VAL A 31 -4.24 -12.62 5.48
N GLY A 32 -3.70 -11.72 4.67
CA GLY A 32 -2.82 -12.08 3.54
C GLY A 32 -1.55 -12.80 3.99
N MET A 33 -0.92 -12.34 5.07
CA MET A 33 0.26 -13.01 5.63
C MET A 33 -0.06 -14.37 6.25
N ALA A 34 -1.19 -14.49 6.95
CA ALA A 34 -1.64 -15.76 7.49
C ALA A 34 -1.95 -16.77 6.38
N ALA A 35 -2.66 -16.34 5.33
CA ALA A 35 -2.98 -17.15 4.17
C ALA A 35 -1.73 -17.59 3.42
N TRP A 36 -0.77 -16.68 3.22
CA TRP A 36 0.54 -17.02 2.65
C TRP A 36 1.27 -18.06 3.50
N GLY A 37 1.40 -17.86 4.82
CA GLY A 37 2.14 -18.78 5.68
C GLY A 37 1.53 -20.18 5.69
N ALA A 38 0.19 -20.26 5.76
CA ALA A 38 -0.52 -21.53 5.68
C ALA A 38 -0.29 -22.23 4.32
N LEU A 39 -0.38 -21.47 3.22
CA LEU A 39 -0.21 -22.01 1.88
C LEU A 39 1.23 -22.41 1.57
N ALA A 40 2.21 -21.61 2.00
CA ALA A 40 3.63 -21.94 1.88
C ALA A 40 3.95 -23.23 2.62
N THR A 41 3.40 -23.41 3.83
CA THR A 41 3.56 -24.64 4.60
C THR A 41 2.91 -25.84 3.90
N ALA A 42 1.64 -25.70 3.51
CA ALA A 42 0.89 -26.79 2.88
C ALA A 42 1.51 -27.21 1.54
N THR A 43 1.86 -26.25 0.70
CA THR A 43 2.43 -26.54 -0.63
C THR A 43 3.86 -27.06 -0.55
N SER A 44 4.66 -26.64 0.45
CA SER A 44 5.97 -27.24 0.69
C SER A 44 5.86 -28.72 1.11
N ALA A 45 4.78 -29.11 1.78
CA ALA A 45 4.56 -30.49 2.21
C ALA A 45 3.91 -31.36 1.11
N LEU A 46 3.11 -30.76 0.21
CA LEU A 46 2.19 -31.51 -0.66
C LEU A 46 2.41 -31.29 -2.16
N ALA A 47 3.21 -30.30 -2.57
CA ALA A 47 3.39 -29.95 -3.97
C ALA A 47 4.87 -29.95 -4.37
N ALA A 48 5.12 -30.22 -5.65
CA ALA A 48 6.43 -30.08 -6.25
C ALA A 48 6.69 -28.63 -6.70
N THR A 49 7.94 -28.34 -7.08
CA THR A 49 8.26 -27.15 -7.85
C THR A 49 7.56 -27.22 -9.23
N PRO A 50 7.24 -26.07 -9.84
CA PRO A 50 7.38 -24.71 -9.30
C PRO A 50 6.19 -24.30 -8.39
N VAL A 51 5.13 -25.11 -8.33
CA VAL A 51 3.85 -24.79 -7.65
C VAL A 51 4.05 -24.45 -6.18
N ALA A 52 4.93 -25.18 -5.48
CA ALA A 52 5.28 -24.95 -4.07
C ALA A 52 5.78 -23.53 -3.76
N THR A 53 6.24 -22.79 -4.78
CA THR A 53 6.72 -21.41 -4.62
C THR A 53 5.82 -20.39 -5.32
N LEU A 54 5.30 -20.70 -6.51
CA LEU A 54 4.52 -19.74 -7.28
C LEU A 54 3.13 -19.48 -6.67
N LEU A 55 2.49 -20.51 -6.10
CA LEU A 55 1.15 -20.35 -5.55
C LEU A 55 1.14 -19.46 -4.29
N PRO A 56 2.04 -19.65 -3.29
CA PRO A 56 2.10 -18.73 -2.16
C PRO A 56 2.59 -17.33 -2.57
N LEU A 57 3.50 -17.21 -3.56
CA LEU A 57 3.93 -15.90 -4.08
C LEU A 57 2.74 -15.10 -4.64
N LEU A 58 1.82 -15.76 -5.36
CA LEU A 58 0.63 -15.11 -5.92
C LEU A 58 -0.26 -14.53 -4.81
N VAL A 59 -0.41 -15.25 -3.70
CA VAL A 59 -1.19 -14.77 -2.53
C VAL A 59 -0.53 -13.56 -1.89
N VAL A 60 0.79 -13.59 -1.69
CA VAL A 60 1.55 -12.46 -1.17
C VAL A 60 1.44 -11.24 -2.08
N ALA A 61 1.57 -11.45 -3.39
CA ALA A 61 1.46 -10.39 -4.38
C ALA A 61 0.05 -9.76 -4.39
N SER A 62 -0.98 -10.59 -4.33
CA SER A 62 -2.37 -10.13 -4.31
C SER A 62 -2.69 -9.34 -3.04
N ALA A 63 -2.24 -9.82 -1.87
CA ALA A 63 -2.38 -9.11 -0.61
C ALA A 63 -1.65 -7.76 -0.64
N PHE A 64 -0.45 -7.71 -1.22
CA PHE A 64 0.29 -6.47 -1.41
C PHE A 64 -0.47 -5.47 -2.29
N GLU A 65 -0.99 -5.90 -3.44
CA GLU A 65 -1.74 -5.02 -4.34
C GLU A 65 -3.00 -4.45 -3.68
N ALA A 66 -3.72 -5.26 -2.90
CA ALA A 66 -4.87 -4.78 -2.14
C ALA A 66 -4.46 -3.74 -1.09
N VAL A 67 -3.38 -3.98 -0.34
CA VAL A 67 -2.81 -3.02 0.62
C VAL A 67 -2.39 -1.72 -0.08
N PHE A 68 -1.73 -1.82 -1.23
CA PHE A 68 -1.26 -0.69 -2.01
C PHE A 68 -2.43 0.15 -2.54
N ALA A 69 -3.45 -0.49 -3.12
CA ALA A 69 -4.65 0.19 -3.60
C ALA A 69 -5.39 0.94 -2.48
N LEU A 70 -5.55 0.31 -1.32
CA LEU A 70 -6.15 0.96 -0.14
C LEU A 70 -5.31 2.14 0.35
N HIS A 71 -3.98 2.01 0.36
CA HIS A 71 -3.08 3.11 0.74
C HIS A 71 -3.22 4.30 -0.20
N VAL A 72 -3.12 4.09 -1.52
CA VAL A 72 -3.24 5.17 -2.51
C VAL A 72 -4.61 5.82 -2.44
N GLY A 73 -5.68 5.04 -2.29
CA GLY A 73 -7.04 5.57 -2.15
C GLY A 73 -7.21 6.48 -0.93
N VAL A 74 -6.66 6.10 0.21
CA VAL A 74 -6.69 6.92 1.44
C VAL A 74 -5.90 8.21 1.28
N GLU A 75 -4.68 8.13 0.73
CA GLU A 75 -3.83 9.30 0.50
C GLU A 75 -4.51 10.32 -0.41
N ARG A 76 -5.17 9.85 -1.49
CA ARG A 76 -5.89 10.71 -2.41
C ARG A 76 -7.04 11.47 -1.75
N ILE A 77 -7.84 10.78 -0.92
CA ILE A 77 -8.90 11.44 -0.15
C ILE A 77 -8.30 12.47 0.80
N GLY A 78 -7.19 12.14 1.48
CA GLY A 78 -6.47 13.07 2.34
C GLY A 78 -6.00 14.34 1.60
N ARG A 79 -5.47 14.20 0.37
CA ARG A 79 -5.06 15.36 -0.45
C ARG A 79 -6.25 16.18 -0.95
N TYR A 80 -7.37 15.55 -1.29
CA TYR A 80 -8.62 16.26 -1.56
C TYR A 80 -9.05 17.08 -0.35
N LEU A 81 -9.06 16.47 0.84
CA LEU A 81 -9.42 17.17 2.08
C LEU A 81 -8.51 18.38 2.34
N GLN A 82 -7.20 18.19 2.17
CA GLN A 82 -6.22 19.26 2.32
C GLN A 82 -6.45 20.42 1.34
N ALA A 83 -6.72 20.12 0.07
CA ALA A 83 -6.91 21.16 -0.95
C ALA A 83 -8.22 21.92 -0.76
N PHE A 84 -9.34 21.24 -0.50
CA PHE A 84 -10.68 21.83 -0.50
C PHE A 84 -11.13 22.36 0.86
N TYR A 85 -10.71 21.76 1.97
CA TYR A 85 -11.20 22.13 3.31
C TYR A 85 -10.17 22.80 4.21
N GLU A 86 -8.86 22.63 3.98
CA GLU A 86 -7.80 23.27 4.80
C GLU A 86 -7.21 24.53 4.12
N THR A 87 -7.94 25.65 4.18
CA THR A 87 -7.54 26.97 3.62
C THR A 87 -7.02 27.94 4.69
N GLU A 88 -6.45 29.08 4.26
CA GLU A 88 -6.18 30.19 5.17
C GLU A 88 -7.49 30.67 5.80
N GLY A 89 -7.59 30.54 7.14
CA GLY A 89 -8.79 30.88 7.90
C GLY A 89 -9.81 29.75 8.12
N SER A 90 -9.53 28.51 7.68
CA SER A 90 -10.23 27.31 8.20
C SER A 90 -9.65 26.90 9.56
N GLY A 91 -10.35 26.05 10.32
CA GLY A 91 -9.91 25.52 11.62
C GLY A 91 -8.60 24.73 11.60
N PRO A 92 -8.35 23.82 12.57
CA PRO A 92 -7.06 23.12 12.70
C PRO A 92 -6.62 22.43 11.38
N ARG A 93 -5.46 22.82 10.84
CA ARG A 93 -4.92 22.34 9.54
C ARG A 93 -4.08 21.07 9.72
N TRP A 94 -4.72 20.03 10.24
CA TRP A 94 -4.04 18.80 10.62
C TRP A 94 -3.35 18.11 9.44
N GLU A 95 -3.94 18.08 8.24
CA GLU A 95 -3.30 17.44 7.08
C GLU A 95 -2.06 18.20 6.63
N HIS A 96 -2.07 19.54 6.66
CA HIS A 96 -0.87 20.34 6.44
C HIS A 96 0.19 20.10 7.52
N ALA A 97 -0.20 20.05 8.79
CA ALA A 97 0.71 19.80 9.90
C ALA A 97 1.34 18.40 9.81
N ALA A 98 0.54 17.37 9.51
CA ALA A 98 1.00 16.00 9.30
C ALA A 98 1.93 15.89 8.08
N MET A 99 1.66 16.63 7.00
CA MET A 99 2.53 16.71 5.84
C MET A 99 3.86 17.40 6.16
N GLY A 100 3.82 18.52 6.88
CA GLY A 100 5.01 19.28 7.30
C GLY A 100 5.88 18.52 8.32
N PHE A 101 5.26 17.75 9.22
CA PHE A 101 5.96 16.83 10.10
C PHE A 101 6.74 15.76 9.32
N GLY A 102 6.20 15.34 8.17
CA GLY A 102 6.85 14.38 7.29
C GLY A 102 7.17 13.06 7.99
N ARG A 103 8.20 12.36 7.52
CA ARG A 103 8.76 11.19 8.23
C ARG A 103 10.11 11.63 8.81
N PRO A 104 10.24 11.81 10.14
CA PRO A 104 11.50 12.19 10.76
C PRO A 104 12.63 11.24 10.31
N ARG A 105 13.82 11.78 10.06
CA ARG A 105 15.00 10.95 9.79
C ARG A 105 15.18 9.97 10.96
N GLY A 106 15.22 8.67 10.66
CA GLY A 106 15.39 7.63 11.67
C GLY A 106 14.09 7.02 12.24
N ALA A 107 12.90 7.42 11.79
CA ALA A 107 11.65 6.80 12.23
C ALA A 107 11.56 5.31 11.79
N VAL A 108 11.83 4.41 12.73
CA VAL A 108 11.80 2.95 12.56
C VAL A 108 10.36 2.47 12.52
N GLY A 109 10.00 1.68 11.50
CA GLY A 109 8.70 1.04 11.40
C GLY A 109 8.47 0.46 9.99
N PRO A 110 7.57 -0.53 9.84
CA PRO A 110 7.36 -1.27 8.59
C PRO A 110 6.94 -0.39 7.39
N GLY A 111 6.58 0.87 7.66
CA GLY A 111 6.09 1.83 6.67
C GLY A 111 4.65 1.53 6.28
N ALA A 112 3.96 2.51 5.71
CA ALA A 112 2.53 2.41 5.41
C ALA A 112 2.15 1.31 4.40
N LEU A 113 3.14 0.77 3.67
CA LEU A 113 2.98 -0.31 2.68
C LEU A 113 3.41 -1.68 3.20
N PHE A 114 3.89 -1.80 4.45
CA PHE A 114 4.44 -3.04 5.00
C PHE A 114 5.51 -3.68 4.09
N PHE A 115 6.35 -2.83 3.47
CA PHE A 115 7.31 -3.24 2.46
C PHE A 115 8.24 -4.35 2.95
N THR A 116 8.82 -4.18 4.15
CA THR A 116 9.79 -5.13 4.69
C THR A 116 9.17 -6.52 4.92
N PRO A 117 8.01 -6.66 5.58
CA PRO A 117 7.32 -7.94 5.66
C PRO A 117 7.06 -8.61 4.31
N PHE A 118 6.55 -7.88 3.30
CA PHE A 118 6.28 -8.45 1.98
C PHE A 118 7.55 -8.90 1.26
N LEU A 119 8.64 -8.14 1.39
CA LEU A 119 9.94 -8.52 0.85
C LEU A 119 10.47 -9.78 1.53
N LEU A 120 10.41 -9.86 2.86
CA LEU A 120 10.85 -11.03 3.61
C LEU A 120 10.01 -12.27 3.26
N ALA A 121 8.69 -12.12 3.13
CA ALA A 121 7.81 -13.21 2.68
C ALA A 121 8.24 -13.71 1.30
N ALA A 122 8.49 -12.83 0.34
CA ALA A 122 8.99 -13.21 -0.98
C ALA A 122 10.33 -13.95 -0.93
N LEU A 123 11.27 -13.50 -0.08
CA LEU A 123 12.58 -14.16 0.06
C LEU A 123 12.47 -15.53 0.71
N VAL A 124 11.70 -15.65 1.80
CA VAL A 124 11.44 -16.92 2.50
C VAL A 124 10.73 -17.91 1.56
N ASN A 125 9.87 -17.41 0.68
CA ASN A 125 9.16 -18.22 -0.29
C ASN A 125 10.05 -18.89 -1.35
N LEU A 126 11.34 -18.53 -1.43
CA LEU A 126 12.32 -19.21 -2.27
C LEU A 126 12.88 -20.49 -1.63
N ILE A 127 12.71 -20.70 -0.33
CA ILE A 127 13.32 -21.83 0.40
C ILE A 127 12.98 -23.18 -0.23
N PRO A 128 11.73 -23.50 -0.64
CA PRO A 128 11.44 -24.80 -1.26
C PRO A 128 12.26 -25.06 -2.53
N ALA A 129 12.49 -24.02 -3.35
CA ALA A 129 13.31 -24.13 -4.56
C ALA A 129 14.81 -24.33 -4.27
N LEU A 130 15.29 -23.97 -3.08
CA LEU A 130 16.67 -24.20 -2.67
C LEU A 130 16.90 -25.63 -2.16
N VAL A 131 15.84 -26.34 -1.78
CA VAL A 131 15.91 -27.68 -1.18
C VAL A 131 15.63 -28.79 -2.21
N VAL A 132 14.76 -28.53 -3.19
CA VAL A 132 14.20 -29.57 -4.08
C VAL A 132 14.91 -29.68 -5.44
N GLU A 133 16.09 -29.05 -5.61
CA GLU A 133 16.89 -29.09 -6.85
C GLU A 133 16.05 -28.92 -8.15
N PRO A 134 15.42 -27.75 -8.36
CA PRO A 134 14.55 -27.51 -9.50
C PRO A 134 15.29 -27.59 -10.84
N THR A 135 14.57 -27.95 -11.89
CA THR A 135 15.09 -27.86 -13.26
C THR A 135 15.42 -26.41 -13.61
N ARG A 136 16.30 -26.20 -14.61
CA ARG A 136 16.66 -24.85 -15.08
C ARG A 136 15.44 -24.04 -15.52
N ALA A 137 14.47 -24.68 -16.17
CA ALA A 137 13.25 -24.03 -16.61
C ALA A 137 12.41 -23.54 -15.42
N GLU A 138 12.20 -24.39 -14.42
CA GLU A 138 11.49 -24.01 -13.19
C GLU A 138 12.21 -22.87 -12.46
N LEU A 139 13.55 -22.94 -12.36
CA LEU A 139 14.34 -21.89 -11.73
C LEU A 139 14.12 -20.53 -12.43
N ILE A 140 14.09 -20.50 -13.76
CA ILE A 140 13.82 -19.27 -14.53
C ILE A 140 12.44 -18.70 -14.16
N PHE A 141 11.39 -19.54 -14.10
CA PHE A 141 10.05 -19.09 -13.74
C PHE A 141 9.98 -18.61 -12.29
N ILE A 142 10.57 -19.34 -11.35
CA ILE A 142 10.56 -19.02 -9.93
C ILE A 142 11.30 -17.70 -9.70
N VAL A 143 12.56 -17.60 -10.12
CA VAL A 143 13.37 -16.39 -9.93
C VAL A 143 12.78 -15.20 -10.69
N GLY A 144 12.31 -15.41 -11.92
CA GLY A 144 11.66 -14.38 -12.72
C GLY A 144 10.42 -13.80 -12.04
N ALA A 145 9.52 -14.66 -11.54
CA ALA A 145 8.31 -14.22 -10.84
C ALA A 145 8.65 -13.45 -9.54
N HIS A 146 9.63 -13.93 -8.76
CA HIS A 146 10.05 -13.24 -7.54
C HIS A 146 10.71 -11.89 -7.85
N ALA A 147 11.56 -11.82 -8.88
CA ALA A 147 12.18 -10.58 -9.31
C ALA A 147 11.12 -9.56 -9.75
N LEU A 148 10.12 -9.98 -10.53
CA LEU A 148 9.00 -9.12 -10.91
C LEU A 148 8.22 -8.60 -9.69
N PHE A 149 7.95 -9.46 -8.71
CA PHE A 149 7.27 -9.04 -7.49
C PHE A 149 8.11 -8.04 -6.68
N VAL A 150 9.42 -8.29 -6.50
CA VAL A 150 10.33 -7.37 -5.82
C VAL A 150 10.40 -6.02 -6.54
N LEU A 151 10.52 -6.02 -7.87
CA LEU A 151 10.47 -4.80 -8.68
C LEU A 151 9.15 -4.05 -8.47
N ARG A 152 8.02 -4.77 -8.40
CA ARG A 152 6.71 -4.17 -8.13
C ARG A 152 6.63 -3.53 -6.75
N LEU A 153 7.20 -4.14 -5.70
CA LEU A 153 7.29 -3.58 -4.35
C LEU A 153 8.09 -2.26 -4.36
N LEU A 154 9.24 -2.26 -5.05
CA LEU A 154 10.11 -1.08 -5.16
C LEU A 154 9.41 0.04 -5.92
N ALA A 155 8.78 -0.27 -7.07
CA ALA A 155 8.03 0.67 -7.87
C ALA A 155 6.88 1.30 -7.07
N ALA A 156 6.11 0.50 -6.31
CA ALA A 156 5.05 1.02 -5.44
C ALA A 156 5.58 1.98 -4.38
N ARG A 157 6.69 1.62 -3.72
CA ARG A 157 7.31 2.45 -2.68
C ARG A 157 7.79 3.79 -3.23
N GLN A 158 8.36 3.79 -4.44
CA GLN A 158 8.78 5.02 -5.11
C GLN A 158 7.58 5.84 -5.58
N GLY A 159 6.60 5.20 -6.24
CA GLY A 159 5.39 5.85 -6.74
C GLY A 159 4.58 6.50 -5.62
N ALA A 160 4.37 5.82 -4.48
CA ALA A 160 3.63 6.37 -3.34
C ALA A 160 4.27 7.63 -2.76
N ARG A 161 5.59 7.80 -2.87
CA ARG A 161 6.27 9.04 -2.44
C ARG A 161 5.96 10.21 -3.36
N GLN A 162 5.94 9.97 -4.67
CA GLN A 162 5.70 11.00 -5.68
C GLN A 162 4.22 11.37 -5.79
N GLN A 163 3.34 10.37 -5.65
CA GLN A 163 1.89 10.51 -5.83
C GLN A 163 1.29 11.61 -4.94
N ARG A 164 1.78 11.74 -3.69
CA ARG A 164 1.24 12.70 -2.72
C ARG A 164 1.31 14.15 -3.21
N THR A 165 2.44 14.54 -3.81
CA THR A 165 2.65 15.88 -4.33
C THR A 165 1.86 16.10 -5.61
N ILE A 166 1.82 15.10 -6.49
CA ILE A 166 1.07 15.14 -7.76
C ILE A 166 -0.43 15.30 -7.50
N ASP A 167 -0.99 14.48 -6.61
CA ASP A 167 -2.43 14.52 -6.28
C ASP A 167 -2.81 15.87 -5.66
N LEU A 168 -1.99 16.40 -4.74
CA LEU A 168 -2.26 17.70 -4.13
C LEU A 168 -2.24 18.83 -5.16
N ALA A 169 -1.20 18.90 -6.00
CA ALA A 169 -1.09 19.91 -7.05
C ALA A 169 -2.29 19.85 -8.00
N ARG A 170 -2.69 18.64 -8.42
CA ARG A 170 -3.84 18.45 -9.30
C ARG A 170 -5.15 18.89 -8.66
N PHE A 171 -5.35 18.62 -7.37
CA PHE A 171 -6.56 19.09 -6.67
C PHE A 171 -6.58 20.61 -6.50
N GLN A 172 -5.43 21.23 -6.27
CA GLN A 172 -5.32 22.70 -6.21
C GLN A 172 -5.64 23.34 -7.56
N GLU A 173 -5.15 22.79 -8.68
CA GLU A 173 -5.53 23.24 -10.04
C GLU A 173 -7.05 23.18 -10.25
N ILE A 174 -7.68 22.05 -9.90
CA ILE A 174 -9.14 21.87 -10.03
C ILE A 174 -9.89 22.88 -9.17
N LYS A 175 -9.43 23.14 -7.94
CA LYS A 175 -10.04 24.10 -7.04
C LYS A 175 -9.98 25.51 -7.62
N ASN A 176 -8.79 25.93 -8.06
CA ASN A 176 -8.57 27.27 -8.60
C ASN A 176 -9.41 27.50 -9.87
N ALA A 177 -9.54 26.48 -10.73
CA ALA A 177 -10.40 26.56 -11.92
C ALA A 177 -11.91 26.67 -11.60
N ARG A 178 -12.34 26.33 -10.38
CA ARG A 178 -13.73 26.43 -9.91
C ARG A 178 -14.02 27.72 -9.14
N GLN A 179 -13.00 28.46 -8.72
CA GLN A 179 -13.16 29.76 -8.08
C GLN A 179 -13.20 30.82 -9.20
N PRO A 180 -14.33 31.53 -9.39
CA PRO A 180 -14.43 32.58 -10.41
C PRO A 180 -13.50 33.76 -10.14
#